data_AF-A0A958T074-F1
#
_entry.id   AF-A0A958T074-F1
#
_cell.length_a   1.000
_cell.length_b   1.000
_cell.length_c   1.000
_cell.angle_alpha   90.00
_cell.angle_beta   90.00
_cell.angle_gamma   90.00
#
_symmetry.space_group_name_H-M   'P 1'
#
loop_
_entity.id
_entity.type
_entity.pdbx_description
1 polymer ?
#
loop_
_entity_poly.entity_id
_entity_poly.type
_entity_poly.pdbx_seq_one_letter_code
_entity_poly.pdbx_strand_id
1 'polypeptide(L)'
;MTLFVSAIVPVFLIILYVYLKDKYEKEPKRILLLNFALGAFVSVIITTILYLLADAFLYPFNEPTLFEQFIKAFFIVALTEEFSKYVIVRFVAQTNKHFNEPFDGIMYAVMVSMGFAATENIMYVMNGGLGVALFRAFTAVPAHATFAILMGYFMGKAKFSKNRFRLNLTGLLLAIAFHG
;
A
#
# COMPACT_ATOMS: atom_id res chain seq x y z
N MET A 1 -10.87 -22.70 -3.94
CA MET A 1 -9.87 -22.81 -2.85
C MET A 1 -8.46 -22.48 -3.33
N THR A 2 -7.94 -23.14 -4.37
CA THR A 2 -6.55 -22.92 -4.87
C THR A 2 -6.25 -21.46 -5.25
N LEU A 3 -7.14 -20.80 -5.98
CA LEU A 3 -6.98 -19.39 -6.39
C LEU A 3 -6.86 -18.43 -5.20
N PHE A 4 -7.71 -18.61 -4.19
CA PHE A 4 -7.70 -17.78 -2.99
C PHE A 4 -6.39 -17.91 -2.23
N VAL A 5 -5.93 -19.16 -2.02
CA VAL A 5 -4.65 -19.43 -1.36
C VAL A 5 -3.51 -18.81 -2.15
N SER A 6 -3.46 -18.99 -3.48
CA SER A 6 -2.41 -18.41 -4.31
C SER A 6 -2.39 -16.87 -4.29
N ALA A 7 -3.54 -16.22 -4.08
CA ALA A 7 -3.61 -14.76 -3.97
C ALA A 7 -3.06 -14.25 -2.62
N ILE A 8 -3.22 -15.01 -1.53
CA ILE A 8 -2.87 -14.58 -0.17
C ILE A 8 -1.45 -14.98 0.24
N VAL A 9 -0.94 -16.12 -0.24
CA VAL A 9 0.41 -16.60 0.12
C VAL A 9 1.52 -15.54 -0.06
N PRO A 10 1.67 -14.85 -1.21
CA PRO A 10 2.74 -13.87 -1.36
C PRO A 10 2.61 -12.68 -0.39
N VAL A 11 1.39 -12.24 -0.11
CA VAL A 11 1.10 -11.19 0.88
C VAL A 11 1.55 -11.62 2.27
N PHE A 12 1.16 -12.83 2.69
CA PHE A 12 1.54 -13.38 3.99
C PHE A 12 3.06 -13.54 4.13
N LEU A 13 3.73 -14.04 3.09
CA LEU A 13 5.18 -14.23 3.10
C LEU A 13 5.94 -12.90 3.25
N ILE A 14 5.48 -11.83 2.61
CA ILE A 14 6.07 -10.49 2.76
C ILE A 14 5.85 -9.95 4.17
N ILE A 15 4.62 -10.05 4.71
CA ILE A 15 4.33 -9.64 6.08
C ILE A 15 5.25 -10.39 7.05
N LEU A 16 5.34 -11.71 6.91
CA LEU A 16 6.18 -12.55 7.74
C LEU A 16 7.64 -12.14 7.63
N TYR A 17 8.15 -11.92 6.41
CA TYR A 17 9.52 -11.50 6.19
C TYR A 17 9.84 -10.18 6.90
N VAL A 18 9.02 -9.14 6.73
CA VAL A 18 9.24 -7.82 7.35
C VAL A 18 9.10 -7.92 8.88
N TYR A 19 8.10 -8.65 9.37
CA TYR A 19 7.92 -8.89 10.81
C TYR A 19 9.07 -9.65 11.46
N LEU A 20 9.76 -10.52 10.72
CA LEU A 20 10.97 -11.20 11.19
C LEU A 20 12.22 -10.32 11.15
N LYS A 21 12.19 -9.20 10.39
CA LYS A 21 13.27 -8.20 10.38
C LYS A 21 13.16 -7.21 11.54
N ASP A 22 11.99 -7.10 12.14
CA ASP A 22 11.80 -6.44 13.42
C ASP A 22 12.47 -7.24 14.55
N LYS A 23 13.65 -6.77 14.97
CA LYS A 23 14.52 -7.48 15.92
C LYS A 23 14.39 -6.98 17.35
N TYR A 24 13.97 -5.73 17.56
CA TYR A 24 14.12 -5.07 18.85
C TYR A 24 12.79 -5.01 19.60
N GLU A 25 11.73 -4.46 19.00
CA GLU A 25 10.45 -4.28 19.66
C GLU A 25 9.28 -4.65 18.74
N LYS A 26 8.83 -5.90 18.86
CA LYS A 26 7.76 -6.40 18.00
C LYS A 26 6.41 -5.76 18.30
N GLU A 27 5.81 -5.22 17.25
CA GLU A 27 4.51 -4.57 17.38
C GLU A 27 3.37 -5.53 17.77
N PRO A 28 2.39 -5.06 18.58
CA PRO A 28 1.27 -5.89 18.98
C PRO A 28 0.46 -6.38 17.77
N LYS A 29 0.30 -7.70 17.66
CA LYS A 29 -0.41 -8.35 16.53
C LYS A 29 -1.79 -7.75 16.25
N ARG A 30 -2.51 -7.32 17.30
CA ARG A 30 -3.82 -6.66 17.16
C ARG A 30 -3.74 -5.35 16.37
N ILE A 31 -2.69 -4.56 16.57
CA ILE A 31 -2.52 -3.28 15.88
C ILE A 31 -2.03 -3.52 14.45
N LEU A 32 -1.17 -4.53 14.25
CA LEU A 32 -0.79 -4.97 12.90
C LEU A 32 -2.03 -5.42 12.11
N LEU A 33 -2.86 -6.30 12.69
CA LEU A 33 -4.11 -6.76 12.07
C LEU A 33 -5.09 -5.61 11.80
N LEU A 34 -5.18 -4.61 12.70
CA LEU A 34 -5.98 -3.41 12.48
C LEU A 34 -5.49 -2.64 11.24
N ASN A 35 -4.18 -2.37 11.13
CA ASN A 35 -3.62 -1.65 9.98
C ASN A 35 -3.79 -2.43 8.68
N PHE A 36 -3.64 -3.76 8.72
CA PHE A 36 -3.96 -4.62 7.59
C PHE A 36 -5.43 -4.51 7.18
N ALA A 37 -6.37 -4.59 8.13
CA ALA A 37 -7.79 -4.47 7.82
C ALA A 37 -8.14 -3.08 7.27
N LEU A 38 -7.56 -2.01 7.83
CA LEU A 38 -7.73 -0.66 7.29
C LEU A 38 -7.21 -0.56 5.85
N GLY A 39 -6.06 -1.19 5.56
CA GLY A 39 -5.55 -1.35 4.19
C GLY A 39 -6.54 -2.07 3.27
N ALA A 40 -6.98 -3.25 3.69
CA ALA A 40 -7.83 -4.14 2.89
C ALA A 40 -9.22 -3.55 2.59
N PHE A 41 -9.76 -2.73 3.48
CA PHE A 41 -11.12 -2.20 3.36
C PHE A 41 -11.13 -0.69 3.15
N VAL A 42 -10.59 0.08 4.10
CA VAL A 42 -10.71 1.55 4.08
C VAL A 42 -9.87 2.16 2.97
N SER A 43 -8.62 1.71 2.80
CA SER A 43 -7.74 2.20 1.74
C SER A 43 -8.32 1.91 0.36
N VAL A 44 -8.85 0.70 0.16
CA VAL A 44 -9.53 0.30 -1.09
C VAL A 44 -10.75 1.19 -1.33
N ILE A 45 -11.61 1.42 -0.33
CA ILE A 45 -12.78 2.31 -0.46
C ILE A 45 -12.35 3.73 -0.84
N ILE A 46 -11.34 4.29 -0.16
CA ILE A 46 -10.82 5.63 -0.48
C ILE A 46 -10.32 5.67 -1.92
N THR A 47 -9.50 4.69 -2.33
CA THR A 47 -8.99 4.60 -3.71
C THR A 47 -10.13 4.50 -4.71
N THR A 48 -11.14 3.65 -4.48
CA THR A 48 -12.30 3.53 -5.38
C THR A 48 -13.05 4.85 -5.51
N ILE A 49 -13.32 5.56 -4.40
CA ILE A 49 -14.00 6.85 -4.45
C ILE A 49 -13.17 7.88 -5.24
N LEU A 50 -11.87 7.98 -4.95
CA LEU A 50 -10.99 8.92 -5.64
C LEU A 50 -10.87 8.60 -7.14
N TYR A 51 -10.81 7.32 -7.49
CA TYR A 51 -10.77 6.86 -8.87
C TYR A 51 -12.06 7.22 -9.61
N LEU A 52 -13.23 6.97 -9.01
CA LEU A 52 -14.53 7.34 -9.60
C LEU A 52 -14.65 8.86 -9.83
N LEU A 53 -14.17 9.67 -8.89
CA LEU A 53 -14.12 11.12 -9.05
C LEU A 53 -13.16 11.53 -10.18
N ALA A 54 -11.98 10.91 -10.27
CA ALA A 54 -11.02 11.19 -11.32
C ALA A 54 -11.58 10.84 -12.71
N ASP A 55 -12.21 9.66 -12.87
CA ASP A 55 -12.83 9.27 -14.14
C ASP A 55 -14.01 10.20 -14.51
N ALA A 56 -14.81 10.66 -13.53
CA ALA A 56 -15.94 11.54 -13.78
C ALA A 56 -15.55 12.97 -14.20
N PHE A 57 -14.46 13.51 -13.64
CA PHE A 57 -14.13 14.95 -13.79
C PHE A 57 -12.84 15.22 -14.57
N LEU A 58 -11.90 14.27 -14.61
CA LEU A 58 -10.55 14.50 -15.14
C LEU A 58 -10.24 13.66 -16.38
N TYR A 59 -10.90 12.52 -16.58
CA TYR A 59 -10.49 11.57 -17.62
C TYR A 59 -11.64 10.83 -18.36
N PRO A 60 -12.55 11.55 -19.04
CA PRO A 60 -13.75 10.97 -19.66
C PRO A 60 -13.50 10.31 -21.04
N PHE A 61 -12.27 9.89 -21.37
CA PHE A 61 -11.95 9.37 -22.70
C PHE A 61 -12.40 7.92 -22.87
N ASN A 62 -13.21 7.66 -23.90
CA ASN A 62 -13.72 6.31 -24.19
C ASN A 62 -12.66 5.36 -24.80
N GLU A 63 -11.54 5.89 -25.34
CA GLU A 63 -10.46 5.10 -25.96
C GLU A 63 -9.09 5.78 -25.74
N PRO A 64 -8.45 5.61 -24.56
CA PRO A 64 -7.20 6.29 -24.23
C PRO A 64 -6.00 5.73 -24.99
N THR A 65 -5.19 6.60 -25.57
CA THR A 65 -3.89 6.28 -26.19
C THR A 65 -2.90 5.68 -25.17
N LEU A 66 -1.80 5.07 -25.63
CA LEU A 66 -0.77 4.53 -24.74
C LEU A 66 -0.14 5.60 -23.83
N PHE A 67 0.10 6.79 -24.38
CA PHE A 67 0.64 7.92 -23.59
C PHE A 67 -0.36 8.37 -22.52
N GLU A 68 -1.64 8.39 -22.87
CA GLU A 68 -2.75 8.68 -21.99
C GLU A 68 -2.89 7.66 -20.83
N GLN A 69 -2.78 6.37 -21.14
CA GLN A 69 -2.76 5.31 -20.13
C GLN A 69 -1.53 5.40 -19.21
N PHE A 70 -0.36 5.74 -19.77
CA PHE A 70 0.85 6.01 -18.99
C PHE A 70 0.63 7.18 -18.02
N ILE A 71 0.08 8.30 -18.47
CA ILE A 71 -0.25 9.43 -17.60
C ILE A 71 -1.28 9.01 -16.53
N LYS A 72 -2.31 8.23 -16.89
CA LYS A 72 -3.30 7.72 -15.94
C LYS A 72 -2.66 6.85 -14.84
N ALA A 73 -1.68 5.99 -15.19
CA ALA A 73 -0.99 5.13 -14.24
C ALA A 73 -0.29 5.94 -13.14
N PHE A 74 0.49 6.96 -13.51
CA PHE A 74 1.22 7.79 -12.55
C PHE A 74 0.33 8.76 -11.77
N PHE A 75 -0.54 9.49 -12.47
CA PHE A 75 -1.24 10.64 -11.87
C PHE A 75 -2.57 10.28 -11.24
N ILE A 76 -3.19 9.16 -11.64
CA ILE A 76 -4.48 8.73 -11.11
C ILE A 76 -4.29 7.46 -10.27
N VAL A 77 -3.79 6.37 -10.85
CA VAL A 77 -3.71 5.08 -10.14
C VAL A 77 -2.73 5.16 -8.96
N ALA A 78 -1.45 5.42 -9.24
CA ALA A 78 -0.42 5.51 -8.21
C ALA A 78 -0.72 6.57 -7.15
N LEU A 79 -1.19 7.75 -7.57
CA LEU A 79 -1.57 8.83 -6.65
C LEU A 79 -2.68 8.38 -5.70
N THR A 80 -3.80 7.89 -6.23
CA THR A 80 -4.98 7.56 -5.40
C THR A 80 -4.72 6.37 -4.49
N GLU A 81 -3.94 5.40 -4.94
CA GLU A 81 -3.55 4.24 -4.14
C GLU A 81 -2.57 4.57 -3.02
N GLU A 82 -1.46 5.23 -3.33
CA GLU A 82 -0.45 5.53 -2.31
C GLU A 82 -0.95 6.61 -1.35
N PHE A 83 -1.76 7.55 -1.82
CA PHE A 83 -2.44 8.51 -0.95
C PHE A 83 -3.39 7.84 0.04
N SER A 84 -4.20 6.85 -0.40
CA SER A 84 -5.13 6.18 0.50
C SER A 84 -4.40 5.39 1.60
N LYS A 85 -3.31 4.71 1.24
CA LYS A 85 -2.43 4.02 2.20
C LYS A 85 -1.76 5.01 3.15
N TYR A 86 -1.24 6.12 2.62
CA TYR A 86 -0.62 7.20 3.39
C TYR A 86 -1.57 7.78 4.45
N VAL A 87 -2.85 8.01 4.11
CA VAL A 87 -3.86 8.52 5.05
C VAL A 87 -3.95 7.61 6.28
N ILE A 88 -4.00 6.29 6.08
CA ILE A 88 -4.08 5.34 7.20
C ILE A 88 -2.79 5.39 8.03
N VAL A 89 -1.61 5.34 7.40
CA VAL A 89 -0.34 5.38 8.12
C VAL A 89 -0.19 6.70 8.90
N ARG A 90 -0.59 7.84 8.29
CA ARG A 90 -0.40 9.18 8.85
C ARG A 90 -1.29 9.44 10.05
N PHE A 91 -2.56 9.00 9.98
CA PHE A 91 -3.59 9.37 10.95
C PHE A 91 -3.93 8.25 11.93
N VAL A 92 -3.64 6.98 11.60
CA VAL A 92 -3.87 5.83 12.50
C VAL A 92 -2.57 5.28 13.06
N ALA A 93 -1.61 4.88 12.20
CA ALA A 93 -0.39 4.26 12.69
C ALA A 93 0.48 5.26 13.47
N GLN A 94 0.79 6.41 12.88
CA GLN A 94 1.66 7.41 13.50
C GLN A 94 1.09 8.06 14.78
N THR A 95 -0.22 8.00 15.00
CA THR A 95 -0.86 8.50 16.23
C THR A 95 -0.89 7.43 17.33
N ASN A 96 -0.64 6.17 16.98
CA ASN A 96 -0.56 5.07 17.94
C ASN A 96 0.66 5.23 18.87
N LYS A 97 0.47 4.90 20.15
CA LYS A 97 1.54 4.90 21.16
C LYS A 97 2.60 3.81 20.96
N HIS A 98 2.23 2.71 20.30
CA HIS A 98 3.13 1.59 20.02
C HIS A 98 4.13 1.90 18.92
N PHE A 99 3.79 2.81 18.00
CA PHE A 99 4.77 3.34 17.05
C PHE A 99 5.77 4.23 17.81
N ASN A 100 6.84 3.61 18.30
CA ASN A 100 7.84 4.15 19.21
C ASN A 100 9.28 4.00 18.68
N GLU A 101 9.48 3.34 17.54
CA GLU A 101 10.73 3.33 16.79
C GLU A 101 10.57 3.61 15.28
N PRO A 102 11.63 4.04 14.57
CA PRO A 102 11.54 4.34 13.13
C PRO A 102 11.15 3.13 12.26
N PHE A 103 11.51 1.90 12.66
CA PHE A 103 11.18 0.69 11.90
C PHE A 103 9.68 0.40 11.88
N ASP A 104 8.94 0.78 12.93
CA ASP A 104 7.48 0.68 12.97
C ASP A 104 6.80 1.40 11.81
N GLY A 105 7.40 2.50 11.33
CA GLY A 105 6.92 3.20 10.14
C GLY A 105 6.88 2.27 8.92
N ILE A 106 7.92 1.45 8.75
CA ILE A 106 8.00 0.42 7.71
C ILE A 106 6.99 -0.68 7.99
N MET A 107 6.97 -1.23 9.22
CA MET A 107 6.09 -2.34 9.57
C MET A 107 4.61 -1.98 9.37
N TYR A 108 4.17 -0.82 9.86
CA TYR A 108 2.80 -0.36 9.70
C TYR A 108 2.44 -0.02 8.26
N ALA A 109 3.32 0.67 7.52
CA ALA A 109 3.07 0.94 6.10
C ALA A 109 2.95 -0.35 5.30
N VAL A 110 3.81 -1.35 5.57
CA VAL A 110 3.71 -2.68 4.96
C VAL A 110 2.40 -3.36 5.34
N MET A 111 1.94 -3.30 6.59
CA MET A 111 0.64 -3.89 6.95
C MET A 111 -0.52 -3.25 6.18
N VAL A 112 -0.57 -1.92 6.09
CA VAL A 112 -1.61 -1.21 5.32
C VAL A 112 -1.54 -1.60 3.84
N SER A 113 -0.35 -1.56 3.25
CA SER A 113 -0.17 -1.87 1.83
C SER A 113 -0.45 -3.33 1.51
N MET A 114 -0.08 -4.27 2.40
CA MET A 114 -0.36 -5.69 2.23
C MET A 114 -1.85 -6.01 2.42
N GLY A 115 -2.56 -5.25 3.26
CA GLY A 115 -4.02 -5.28 3.30
C GLY A 115 -4.63 -4.89 1.96
N PHE A 116 -4.23 -3.73 1.43
CA PHE A 116 -4.68 -3.25 0.12
C PHE A 116 -4.37 -4.27 -0.99
N ALA A 117 -3.11 -4.73 -1.06
CA ALA A 117 -2.64 -5.68 -2.04
C ALA A 117 -3.35 -7.04 -1.92
N ALA A 118 -3.77 -7.47 -0.72
CA ALA A 118 -4.56 -8.68 -0.57
C ALA A 118 -5.92 -8.58 -1.26
N THR A 119 -6.67 -7.51 -0.99
CA THR A 119 -7.97 -7.28 -1.61
C THR A 119 -7.83 -7.18 -3.13
N GLU A 120 -6.87 -6.39 -3.59
CA GLU A 120 -6.64 -6.21 -5.02
C GLU A 120 -6.22 -7.54 -5.70
N ASN A 121 -5.24 -8.24 -5.12
CA ASN A 121 -4.74 -9.49 -5.68
C ASN A 121 -5.81 -10.59 -5.71
N ILE A 122 -6.69 -10.66 -4.70
CA ILE A 122 -7.85 -11.57 -4.74
C ILE A 122 -8.71 -11.27 -5.97
N MET A 123 -9.06 -10.00 -6.21
CA MET A 123 -9.93 -9.64 -7.34
C MET A 123 -9.27 -9.99 -8.68
N TYR A 124 -7.99 -9.67 -8.88
CA TYR A 124 -7.27 -10.02 -10.11
C TYR A 124 -7.16 -11.54 -10.31
N VAL A 125 -6.83 -12.29 -9.26
CA VAL A 125 -6.63 -13.74 -9.36
C VAL A 125 -7.94 -14.50 -9.56
N MET A 126 -9.03 -14.05 -8.94
CA MET A 126 -10.34 -14.66 -9.16
C MET A 126 -10.83 -14.50 -10.60
N ASN A 127 -10.49 -13.38 -11.25
CA ASN A 127 -10.84 -13.13 -12.65
C ASN A 127 -9.85 -13.75 -13.64
N GLY A 128 -8.56 -13.80 -13.29
CA GLY A 128 -7.47 -14.17 -14.21
C GLY A 128 -6.86 -15.56 -14.01
N GLY A 129 -7.22 -16.27 -12.94
CA GLY A 129 -6.75 -17.63 -12.67
C GLY A 129 -5.29 -17.72 -12.16
N LEU A 130 -4.73 -18.94 -12.19
CA LEU A 130 -3.44 -19.25 -11.58
C LEU A 130 -2.24 -18.58 -12.28
N GLY A 131 -2.31 -18.35 -13.59
CA GLY A 131 -1.25 -17.64 -14.32
C GLY A 131 -1.08 -16.21 -13.81
N VAL A 132 -2.21 -15.51 -13.60
CA VAL A 132 -2.22 -14.17 -13.00
C VAL A 132 -1.73 -14.20 -11.55
N ALA A 133 -2.11 -15.23 -10.78
CA ALA A 133 -1.60 -15.39 -9.41
C ALA A 133 -0.07 -15.52 -9.37
N LEU A 134 0.49 -16.36 -10.24
CA LEU A 134 1.93 -16.56 -10.33
C LEU A 134 2.63 -15.27 -10.74
N PHE A 135 2.14 -14.57 -11.77
CA PHE A 135 2.75 -13.33 -12.23
C PHE A 135 2.73 -12.26 -11.13
N ARG A 136 1.58 -12.03 -10.50
CA ARG A 136 1.42 -11.00 -9.46
C ARG A 136 2.21 -11.31 -8.19
N ALA A 137 2.46 -12.58 -7.88
CA ALA A 137 3.31 -12.98 -6.76
C ALA A 137 4.76 -12.48 -6.89
N PHE A 138 5.26 -12.25 -8.12
CA PHE A 138 6.60 -11.73 -8.38
C PHE A 138 6.63 -10.26 -8.83
N THR A 139 5.48 -9.68 -9.19
CA THR A 139 5.39 -8.30 -9.69
C THR A 139 4.60 -7.39 -8.74
N ALA A 140 3.28 -7.35 -8.86
CA ALA A 140 2.42 -6.40 -8.16
C ALA A 140 2.51 -6.49 -6.63
N VAL A 141 2.49 -7.71 -6.06
CA VAL A 141 2.50 -7.88 -4.60
C VAL A 141 3.84 -7.43 -3.98
N PRO A 142 5.02 -7.84 -4.50
CA PRO A 142 6.29 -7.25 -4.10
C PRO A 142 6.38 -5.73 -4.33
N ALA A 143 5.84 -5.22 -5.44
CA ALA A 143 5.84 -3.79 -5.75
C ALA A 143 5.14 -2.98 -4.64
N HIS A 144 3.92 -3.35 -4.26
CA HIS A 144 3.21 -2.75 -3.12
C HIS A 144 4.01 -2.75 -1.82
N ALA A 145 4.77 -3.82 -1.57
CA ALA A 145 5.64 -3.90 -0.41
C ALA A 145 6.80 -2.90 -0.48
N THR A 146 7.44 -2.77 -1.65
CA THR A 146 8.56 -1.83 -1.83
C THR A 146 8.12 -0.38 -1.69
N PHE A 147 6.97 0.00 -2.26
CA PHE A 147 6.42 1.36 -2.13
C PHE A 147 6.07 1.66 -0.67
N ALA A 148 5.51 0.69 0.04
CA ALA A 148 5.22 0.80 1.45
C ALA A 148 6.46 0.91 2.33
N ILE A 149 7.53 0.17 2.03
CA ILE A 149 8.81 0.29 2.74
C ILE A 149 9.39 1.69 2.53
N LEU A 150 9.35 2.21 1.31
CA LEU A 150 9.85 3.55 0.98
C LEU A 150 9.06 4.63 1.74
N MET A 151 7.73 4.60 1.64
CA MET A 151 6.84 5.50 2.39
C MET A 151 7.06 5.37 3.91
N GLY A 152 7.04 4.13 4.40
CA GLY A 152 7.18 3.80 5.82
C GLY A 152 8.50 4.23 6.41
N TYR A 153 9.61 4.15 5.66
CA TYR A 153 10.92 4.64 6.11
C TYR A 153 10.90 6.15 6.39
N PHE A 154 10.38 6.95 5.46
CA PHE A 154 10.31 8.40 5.64
C PHE A 154 9.28 8.80 6.70
N MET A 155 8.14 8.11 6.76
CA MET A 155 7.12 8.34 7.80
C MET A 155 7.58 7.89 9.19
N GLY A 156 8.39 6.84 9.29
CA GLY A 156 9.13 6.43 10.48
C GLY A 156 9.99 7.57 11.01
N LYS A 157 10.89 8.07 10.16
CA LYS A 157 11.72 9.23 10.48
C LYS A 157 10.91 10.48 10.83
N ALA A 158 9.78 10.69 10.17
CA ALA A 158 8.92 11.85 10.39
C ALA A 158 8.39 11.91 11.83
N LYS A 159 8.07 10.77 12.44
CA LYS A 159 7.51 10.73 13.80
C LYS A 159 8.49 11.22 14.86
N PHE A 160 9.80 10.99 14.66
CA PHE A 160 10.87 11.35 15.61
C PHE A 160 11.67 12.58 15.18
N SER A 161 11.15 13.38 14.24
CA SER A 161 11.84 14.55 13.68
C SER A 161 11.05 15.84 13.86
N LYS A 162 11.76 16.96 14.01
CA LYS A 162 11.19 18.32 13.94
C LYS A 162 10.61 18.64 12.56
N ASN A 163 11.09 17.97 11.50
CA ASN A 163 10.66 18.17 10.12
C ASN A 163 9.55 17.20 9.69
N ARG A 164 8.60 16.92 10.58
CA ARG A 164 7.56 15.89 10.40
C ARG A 164 6.76 16.04 9.10
N PHE A 165 6.37 17.27 8.73
CA PHE A 165 5.60 17.50 7.51
C PHE A 165 6.37 17.11 6.25
N ARG A 166 7.62 17.62 6.12
CA ARG A 166 8.46 17.38 4.95
C ARG A 166 8.74 15.89 4.76
N LEU A 167 9.11 15.18 5.82
CA LEU A 167 9.41 13.75 5.73
C LEU A 167 8.19 12.91 5.37
N ASN A 168 7.02 13.19 5.94
CA ASN A 168 5.78 12.51 5.54
C ASN A 168 5.46 12.72 4.06
N LEU A 169 5.59 13.97 3.58
CA LEU A 169 5.32 14.28 2.19
C LEU A 169 6.35 13.64 1.25
N THR A 170 7.64 13.61 1.63
CA THR A 170 8.68 12.90 0.89
C THR A 170 8.35 11.41 0.75
N GLY A 171 7.89 10.77 1.83
CA GLY A 171 7.49 9.36 1.78
C GLY A 171 6.34 9.10 0.79
N LEU A 172 5.31 9.95 0.83
CA LEU A 172 4.19 9.86 -0.11
C LEU A 172 4.62 10.08 -1.57
N LEU A 173 5.35 11.18 -1.84
CA LEU A 173 5.74 11.52 -3.21
C LEU A 173 6.66 10.48 -3.83
N LEU A 174 7.57 9.90 -3.04
CA LEU A 174 8.44 8.83 -3.52
C LEU A 174 7.67 7.53 -3.76
N ALA A 175 6.71 7.17 -2.91
CA ALA A 175 5.86 6.00 -3.18
C ALA A 175 5.05 6.17 -4.47
N ILE A 176 4.44 7.34 -4.69
CA ILE A 176 3.72 7.66 -5.93
C ILE A 176 4.64 7.55 -7.14
N ALA A 177 5.83 8.15 -7.07
CA ALA A 177 6.76 8.19 -8.19
C ALA A 177 7.32 6.81 -8.58
N PHE A 178 7.46 5.88 -7.62
CA PHE A 178 7.92 4.51 -7.88
C PHE A 178 6.79 3.57 -8.26
N HIS A 179 5.54 3.91 -7.91
CA HIS A 179 4.37 3.11 -8.26
C HIS A 179 3.97 3.32 -9.71
N GLY A 180 3.81 4.57 -10.14
CA GLY A 180 3.46 4.89 -11.53
C GLY A 180 4.45 4.28 -12.51
#